data_AF-A0A349UWV0-F1
#
_entry.id   AF-A0A349UWV0-F1
#
_cell.length_a   1.000
_cell.length_b   1.000
_cell.length_c   1.000
_cell.angle_alpha   90.00
_cell.angle_beta   90.00
_cell.angle_gamma   90.00
#
_symmetry.space_group_name_H-M   'P 1'
#
loop_
_entity.id
_entity.type
_entity.pdbx_description
1 polymer ?
#
loop_
_entity_poly.entity_id
_entity_poly.type
_entity_poly.pdbx_seq_one_letter_code
_entity_poly.pdbx_strand_id
1 'polypeptide(L)' 'PEIGGLIPRDVQVILRSLQGMDIIGADISEVSPGYDPTGITCVTVANLMFEMLCIIADSICAKR' A
#
# COMPACT_ATOMS: atom_id res chain seq x y z
N PRO A 1 -0.93 -18.59 -1.47
CA PRO A 1 -1.74 -17.65 -2.27
C PRO A 1 -3.18 -18.15 -2.27
N GLU A 2 -4.15 -17.25 -2.09
CA GLU A 2 -5.57 -17.59 -1.94
C GLU A 2 -6.41 -16.96 -3.06
N ILE A 3 -7.42 -17.69 -3.55
CA ILE A 3 -8.32 -17.19 -4.62
C ILE A 3 -9.38 -16.22 -4.07
N GLY A 4 -9.91 -15.34 -4.93
CA GLY A 4 -10.99 -14.42 -4.57
C GLY A 4 -10.56 -13.20 -3.75
N GLY A 5 -9.26 -12.85 -3.78
CA GLY A 5 -8.73 -11.67 -3.11
C GLY A 5 -9.10 -10.33 -3.77
N LEU A 6 -8.65 -9.25 -3.16
CA LEU A 6 -8.84 -7.88 -3.64
C LEU A 6 -8.06 -7.62 -4.94
N ILE A 7 -8.61 -6.79 -5.82
CA ILE A 7 -7.83 -6.23 -6.93
C ILE A 7 -7.05 -4.99 -6.46
N PRO A 8 -5.90 -4.65 -7.08
CA PRO A 8 -5.07 -3.53 -6.63
C PRO A 8 -5.81 -2.19 -6.51
N ARG A 9 -6.79 -1.96 -7.38
CA ARG A 9 -7.65 -0.76 -7.34
C ARG A 9 -8.44 -0.66 -6.04
N ASP A 10 -8.95 -1.76 -5.51
CA ASP A 10 -9.73 -1.76 -4.27
C ASP A 10 -8.84 -1.39 -3.09
N VAL A 11 -7.62 -1.93 -3.07
CA VAL A 11 -6.62 -1.60 -2.04
C VAL A 11 -6.24 -0.12 -2.10
N GLN A 12 -6.04 0.46 -3.30
CA GLN A 12 -5.77 1.89 -3.45
C GLN A 12 -6.92 2.76 -2.90
N VAL A 13 -8.18 2.39 -3.18
CA VAL A 13 -9.35 3.10 -2.64
C VAL A 13 -9.38 3.04 -1.12
N ILE A 14 -9.12 1.86 -0.55
CA ILE A 14 -9.05 1.67 0.90
C ILE A 14 -7.94 2.53 1.51
N LEU A 15 -6.71 2.48 0.98
CA LEU A 15 -5.59 3.27 1.49
C LEU A 15 -5.88 4.78 1.45
N ARG A 16 -6.42 5.28 0.33
CA ARG A 16 -6.80 6.70 0.21
C ARG A 16 -7.93 7.11 1.15
N SER A 17 -8.80 6.18 1.53
CA SER A 17 -9.85 6.46 2.52
C SER A 17 -9.33 6.66 3.95
N LEU A 18 -8.08 6.26 4.22
CA LEU A 18 -7.40 6.49 5.50
C LEU A 18 -6.82 7.90 5.63
N GLN A 19 -6.94 8.73 4.59
CA GLN A 19 -6.43 10.10 4.59
C GLN A 19 -7.02 10.90 5.76
N GLY A 20 -6.16 11.66 6.46
CA GLY A 20 -6.54 12.45 7.64
C GLY A 20 -6.60 11.65 8.95
N MET A 21 -6.33 10.34 8.93
CA MET A 21 -6.12 9.57 10.17
C MET A 21 -4.74 9.84 10.77
N ASP A 22 -4.61 9.61 12.08
CA ASP A 22 -3.33 9.64 12.79
C ASP A 22 -2.50 8.37 12.49
N ILE A 23 -1.81 8.37 11.35
CA ILE A 23 -0.95 7.27 10.92
C ILE A 23 0.48 7.50 11.42
N ILE A 24 1.05 6.52 12.15
CA ILE A 24 2.42 6.56 12.71
C ILE A 24 3.44 5.73 11.92
N GLY A 25 2.97 4.86 11.02
CA GLY A 25 3.80 3.98 10.20
C GLY A 25 2.97 2.96 9.43
N ALA A 26 3.59 2.30 8.46
CA ALA A 26 3.01 1.22 7.66
C ALA A 26 4.12 0.29 7.12
N ASP A 27 3.77 -0.96 6.85
CA ASP A 27 4.63 -1.94 6.20
C ASP A 27 3.84 -2.76 5.14
N ILE A 28 4.58 -3.44 4.26
CA ILE A 28 4.03 -4.42 3.33
C ILE A 28 4.91 -5.67 3.41
N SER A 29 4.28 -6.82 3.63
CA SER A 29 4.92 -8.13 3.79
C SER A 29 4.47 -9.11 2.70
N GLU A 30 5.00 -10.35 2.75
CA GLU A 30 4.61 -11.47 1.87
C GLU A 30 4.92 -11.28 0.37
N VAL A 31 5.82 -10.36 0.02
CA VAL A 31 6.37 -10.25 -1.33
C VAL A 31 7.42 -11.33 -1.52
N SER A 32 7.20 -12.25 -2.46
CA SER A 32 8.14 -13.30 -2.78
C SER A 32 8.59 -13.21 -4.25
N PRO A 33 9.77 -12.61 -4.54
CA PRO A 33 10.26 -12.43 -5.91
C PRO A 33 10.38 -13.73 -6.70
N GLY A 34 10.68 -14.85 -6.03
CA GLY A 34 10.76 -16.17 -6.66
C GLY A 34 9.43 -16.66 -7.25
N TYR A 35 8.30 -16.13 -6.76
CA TYR A 35 6.96 -16.42 -7.26
C TYR A 35 6.37 -15.30 -8.12
N ASP A 36 7.17 -14.30 -8.50
CA ASP A 36 6.74 -13.13 -9.27
C ASP A 36 7.49 -13.02 -10.61
N PRO A 37 7.27 -13.95 -11.56
CA PRO A 37 8.07 -14.07 -12.77
C PRO A 37 8.02 -12.84 -13.70
N THR A 38 6.95 -12.04 -13.63
CA THR A 38 6.81 -10.80 -14.41
C THR A 38 7.14 -9.55 -13.59
N GLY A 39 7.41 -9.67 -12.29
CA GLY A 39 7.62 -8.53 -11.40
C GLY A 39 6.34 -7.75 -11.06
N ILE A 40 5.16 -8.23 -11.46
CA ILE A 40 3.90 -7.49 -11.29
C ILE A 40 3.56 -7.31 -9.80
N THR A 41 3.90 -8.29 -8.97
CA THR A 41 3.68 -8.21 -7.52
C THR A 41 4.58 -7.14 -6.91
N CYS A 42 5.86 -7.11 -7.30
CA CYS A 42 6.83 -6.11 -6.86
C CYS A 42 6.41 -4.68 -7.27
N VAL A 43 5.97 -4.49 -8.51
CA VAL A 43 5.48 -3.19 -9.01
C VAL A 43 4.19 -2.77 -8.30
N THR A 44 3.28 -3.71 -8.04
CA THR A 44 2.05 -3.43 -7.29
C THR A 44 2.37 -2.96 -5.88
N VAL A 45 3.27 -3.66 -5.19
CA VAL A 45 3.75 -3.30 -3.84
C VAL A 45 4.39 -1.92 -3.83
N ALA A 46 5.27 -1.62 -4.80
CA ALA A 46 5.92 -0.31 -4.88
C ALA A 46 4.90 0.84 -5.01
N ASN A 47 3.85 0.66 -5.82
CA ASN A 47 2.78 1.63 -5.94
C ASN A 47 1.96 1.76 -4.64
N LEU A 48 1.66 0.66 -3.96
CA LEU A 48 0.95 0.71 -2.67
C LEU A 48 1.79 1.38 -1.57
N MET A 49 3.11 1.15 -1.54
CA MET A 49 4.02 1.87 -0.64
C MET A 49 4.01 3.37 -0.91
N PHE A 50 3.91 3.78 -2.18
CA PHE A 50 3.79 5.19 -2.54
C PHE A 50 2.47 5.80 -2.03
N GLU A 51 1.34 5.10 -2.17
CA GLU A 51 0.05 5.53 -1.58
C GLU A 51 0.14 5.67 -0.05
N MET A 52 0.78 4.71 0.63
CA MET A 52 1.02 4.76 2.07
C MET A 52 1.92 5.95 2.46
N LEU A 53 2.95 6.24 1.67
CA LEU A 53 3.82 7.40 1.89
C LEU A 53 3.04 8.71 1.81
N CYS A 54 2.14 8.85 0.82
CA CYS A 54 1.31 10.05 0.69
C CYS A 54 0.44 10.28 1.94
N ILE A 55 -0.30 9.28 2.40
CA ILE A 55 -1.18 9.42 3.58
C ILE A 55 -0.37 9.64 4.88
N ILE A 56 0.82 9.06 5.01
CA ILE A 56 1.71 9.29 6.16
C ILE A 56 2.27 10.72 6.11
N ALA A 57 2.67 11.21 4.94
CA ALA A 57 3.17 12.58 4.79
C ALA A 57 2.11 13.60 5.20
N ASP A 58 0.86 13.38 4.79
CA ASP A 58 -0.27 14.22 5.19
C ASP A 58 -0.55 14.15 6.70
N SER A 59 -0.50 12.96 7.31
CA SER A 59 -0.59 12.78 8.77
C SER A 59 0.49 13.56 9.52
N ILE A 60 1.73 13.52 9.05
CA ILE A 60 2.85 14.28 9.64
C ILE A 60 2.63 15.79 9.48
N CYS A 61 2.14 16.23 8.31
CA CYS A 61 1.86 17.64 8.04
C CYS A 61 0.78 18.17 8.99
N ALA A 62 -0.28 17.42 9.22
CA ALA A 62 -1.39 17.82 10.11
C ALA A 62 -0.98 17.96 11.59
N LYS A 63 0.13 17.34 12.00
CA LYS A 63 0.69 17.44 13.37
C LYS A 63 1.64 18.61 13.58
N ARG A 64 2.05 19.28 12.50
CA ARG A 64 2.95 20.45 12.53
C ARG A 64 2.16 21.74 12.66
#